data_AF-A0A0F9FXE9-F1
#
_entry.id   AF-A0A0F9FXE9-F1
#
_cell.length_a   1.000
_cell.length_b   1.000
_cell.length_c   1.000
_cell.angle_alpha   90.00
_cell.angle_beta   90.00
_cell.angle_gamma   90.00
#
_symmetry.space_group_name_H-M   'P 1'
#
loop_
_entity.id
_entity.type
_entity.pdbx_description
1 polymer ?
#
loop_
_entity_poly.entity_id
_entity_poly.type
_entity_poly.pdbx_seq_one_letter_code
_entity_poly.pdbx_strand_id
1 'polypeptide(L)'
;MTKKIFGTDGIRGVANRFPITSEVALALGRALADKVRTSDGKRNKIVLGKDTRVSCYMMEMAFASGVCSRGVDVLMLGPLPTPAIAHLTIDMRADAGVMITASHNPYEDNGIKIFDKEGFKISDEYQDGLEEQVSSYLNDGKWFTKDLIGKAYKVSDARGRYIAHLKSAFPSDRDLCGLRIAVDCANGAAYSIAPKVLEELGADVLVIGDQPNGTNINEMCGATYPATLSDMVKRNNCDIGIALDGDADRLVVVDETGVVVHGDSLLALASWYIPEEEQAFVTTTMSGMALKEYIERYNDGKENDLLITDVGDRAIVKKMRNCRVSVGGEQSGHIIYLDHSTTGDGMVAALKLLATMRFERKKMSELAKIITPNPQVILNVPVKS
;
A
#
# COMPACT_ATOMS: atom_id res chain seq x y z
N MET A 1 29.65 15.33 4.25
CA MET A 1 28.34 14.96 4.83
C MET A 1 27.50 14.38 3.71
N THR A 2 27.21 13.08 3.79
CA THR A 2 26.29 12.38 2.90
C THR A 2 24.88 12.98 3.05
N LYS A 3 24.23 13.31 1.93
CA LYS A 3 22.85 13.80 1.98
C LYS A 3 21.94 12.59 2.25
N LYS A 4 21.15 12.67 3.31
CA LYS A 4 20.16 11.65 3.65
C LYS A 4 19.14 11.51 2.51
N ILE A 5 18.90 10.28 2.04
CA ILE A 5 17.96 9.97 0.95
C ILE A 5 16.71 9.25 1.46
N PHE A 6 16.82 8.47 2.55
CA PHE A 6 15.66 7.82 3.16
C PHE A 6 14.88 8.77 4.06
N GLY A 7 13.57 8.87 3.82
CA GLY A 7 12.59 9.58 4.64
C GLY A 7 11.77 8.62 5.50
N THR A 8 10.55 9.03 5.85
CA THR A 8 9.64 8.24 6.70
C THR A 8 9.16 6.94 6.03
N ASP A 9 8.93 6.99 4.72
CA ASP A 9 8.39 5.88 3.94
C ASP A 9 9.16 5.68 2.63
N GLY A 10 10.43 5.26 2.77
CA GLY A 10 11.34 5.07 1.65
C GLY A 10 11.99 6.38 1.18
N ILE A 11 12.43 6.40 -0.07
CA ILE A 11 13.00 7.60 -0.72
C ILE A 11 11.87 8.31 -1.45
N ARG A 12 11.74 9.64 -1.30
CA ARG A 12 10.69 10.43 -1.98
C ARG A 12 11.21 11.78 -2.44
N GLY A 13 10.64 12.29 -3.53
CA GLY A 13 10.91 13.64 -4.02
C GLY A 13 10.41 13.85 -5.45
N VAL A 14 10.64 15.04 -5.99
CA VAL A 14 10.30 15.36 -7.38
C VAL A 14 11.15 14.51 -8.31
N ALA A 15 10.52 13.82 -9.24
CA ALA A 15 11.19 13.02 -10.23
C ALA A 15 12.20 13.85 -11.05
N ASN A 16 13.33 13.23 -11.37
CA ASN A 16 14.45 13.85 -12.05
C ASN A 16 15.12 15.00 -11.26
N ARG A 17 14.92 15.04 -9.93
CA ARG A 17 15.66 15.89 -8.98
C ARG A 17 16.13 15.03 -7.83
N PHE A 18 17.29 15.33 -7.26
CA PHE A 18 17.80 14.60 -6.11
C PHE A 18 16.78 14.60 -4.95
N PRO A 19 16.46 13.45 -4.33
CA PRO A 19 17.10 12.14 -4.50
C PRO A 19 16.47 11.21 -5.56
N ILE A 20 15.40 11.60 -6.26
CA ILE A 20 14.71 10.78 -7.27
C ILE A 20 15.32 11.03 -8.67
N THR A 21 16.54 10.52 -8.87
CA THR A 21 17.20 10.56 -10.18
C THR A 21 17.60 9.16 -10.65
N SER A 22 17.87 9.01 -11.94
CA SER A 22 18.30 7.75 -12.53
C SER A 22 19.62 7.24 -11.93
N GLU A 23 20.53 8.14 -11.57
CA GLU A 23 21.83 7.84 -10.95
C GLU A 23 21.65 7.25 -9.55
N VAL A 24 20.74 7.84 -8.76
CA VAL A 24 20.41 7.32 -7.42
C VAL A 24 19.72 5.96 -7.55
N ALA A 25 18.78 5.79 -8.48
CA ALA A 25 18.11 4.51 -8.72
C ALA A 25 19.10 3.40 -9.13
N LEU A 26 20.05 3.71 -10.02
CA LEU A 26 21.12 2.81 -10.44
C LEU A 26 22.01 2.42 -9.25
N ALA A 27 22.44 3.39 -8.45
CA ALA A 27 23.27 3.16 -7.26
C ALA A 27 22.52 2.33 -6.21
N LEU A 28 21.23 2.60 -6.00
CA LEU A 28 20.38 1.85 -5.06
C LEU A 28 20.17 0.41 -5.52
N GLY A 29 19.94 0.18 -6.82
CA GLY A 29 19.85 -1.16 -7.37
C GLY A 29 21.11 -1.98 -7.12
N ARG A 30 22.30 -1.35 -7.21
CA ARG A 30 23.56 -2.01 -6.88
C ARG A 30 23.70 -2.32 -5.40
N ALA A 31 23.42 -1.33 -4.55
CA ALA A 31 23.52 -1.49 -3.10
C ALA A 31 22.60 -2.61 -2.61
N LEU A 32 21.34 -2.62 -3.04
CA LEU A 32 20.39 -3.67 -2.66
C LEU A 32 20.82 -5.04 -3.17
N ALA A 33 21.29 -5.13 -4.43
CA ALA A 33 21.78 -6.38 -4.99
C ALA A 33 22.98 -6.94 -4.21
N ASP A 34 23.87 -6.09 -3.71
CA ASP A 34 24.97 -6.53 -2.84
C ASP A 34 24.54 -6.99 -1.46
N LYS A 35 23.47 -6.42 -0.92
CA LYS A 35 22.91 -6.84 0.37
C LYS A 35 22.19 -8.19 0.28
N VAL A 36 21.50 -8.47 -0.82
CA VAL A 36 20.75 -9.74 -0.98
C VAL A 36 21.61 -10.89 -1.49
N ARG A 37 22.77 -10.61 -2.10
CA ARG A 37 23.60 -11.64 -2.71
C ARG A 37 24.21 -12.55 -1.64
N THR A 38 24.01 -13.85 -1.80
CA THR A 38 24.59 -14.88 -0.94
C THR A 38 25.86 -15.48 -1.54
N SER A 39 26.75 -16.02 -0.70
CA SER A 39 28.00 -16.67 -1.12
C SER A 39 27.83 -18.13 -1.55
N ASP A 40 26.62 -18.68 -1.41
CA ASP A 40 26.26 -20.07 -1.69
C ASP A 40 26.06 -20.39 -3.19
N GLY A 41 26.29 -19.40 -4.08
CA GLY A 41 26.14 -19.57 -5.53
C GLY A 41 24.69 -19.59 -6.01
N LYS A 42 23.71 -19.36 -5.13
CA LYS A 42 22.31 -19.20 -5.52
C LYS A 42 22.14 -17.92 -6.34
N ARG A 43 21.33 -18.00 -7.40
CA ARG A 43 20.93 -16.83 -8.18
C ARG A 43 19.79 -16.10 -7.47
N ASN A 44 20.13 -15.04 -6.75
CA ASN A 44 19.18 -14.20 -6.03
C ASN A 44 18.29 -13.39 -6.99
N LYS A 45 17.11 -12.99 -6.50
CA LYS A 45 16.08 -12.32 -7.30
C LYS A 45 15.49 -11.16 -6.51
N ILE A 46 15.23 -10.05 -7.18
CA ILE A 46 14.50 -8.89 -6.65
C ILE A 46 13.23 -8.70 -7.47
N VAL A 47 12.10 -8.55 -6.80
CA VAL A 47 10.83 -8.16 -7.44
C VAL A 47 10.80 -6.64 -7.57
N LEU A 48 10.41 -6.15 -8.74
CA LEU A 48 10.31 -4.72 -9.04
C LEU A 48 8.93 -4.39 -9.62
N GLY A 49 8.20 -3.54 -8.91
CA GLY A 49 6.94 -2.96 -9.33
C GLY A 49 6.97 -1.45 -9.39
N LYS A 50 5.90 -0.88 -9.92
CA LYS A 50 5.70 0.57 -10.04
C LYS A 50 4.22 0.93 -10.02
N ASP A 51 3.92 2.21 -9.84
CA ASP A 51 2.62 2.77 -10.20
C ASP A 51 2.58 3.21 -11.67
N THR A 52 1.65 4.09 -12.00
CA THR A 52 1.36 4.55 -13.37
C THR A 52 2.10 5.82 -13.78
N ARG A 53 2.92 6.43 -12.91
CA ARG A 53 3.65 7.68 -13.22
C ARG A 53 4.60 7.49 -14.40
N VAL A 54 4.68 8.49 -15.27
CA VAL A 54 5.62 8.50 -16.40
C VAL A 54 7.08 8.40 -15.97
N SER A 55 7.43 8.98 -14.80
CA SER A 55 8.79 8.91 -14.25
C SER A 55 9.21 7.49 -13.84
N CYS A 56 8.25 6.57 -13.63
CA CYS A 56 8.57 5.18 -13.29
C CYS A 56 9.35 4.47 -14.40
N TYR A 57 9.16 4.80 -15.69
CA TYR A 57 9.95 4.19 -16.76
C TYR A 57 11.45 4.50 -16.65
N MET A 58 11.79 5.73 -16.26
CA MET A 58 13.18 6.13 -16.02
C MET A 58 13.76 5.41 -14.80
N MET A 59 13.03 5.41 -13.68
CA MET A 59 13.48 4.83 -12.42
C MET A 59 13.61 3.31 -12.47
N GLU A 60 12.62 2.63 -13.06
CA GLU A 60 12.55 1.16 -13.19
C GLU A 60 13.74 0.62 -14.00
N MET A 61 14.05 1.26 -15.13
CA MET A 61 15.15 0.83 -16.00
C MET A 61 16.52 1.06 -15.35
N ALA A 62 16.71 2.21 -14.70
CA ALA A 62 17.95 2.52 -14.00
C ALA A 62 18.19 1.57 -12.81
N PHE A 63 17.16 1.34 -12.00
CA PHE A 63 17.22 0.41 -10.87
C PHE A 63 17.52 -1.02 -11.34
N ALA A 64 16.79 -1.52 -12.35
CA ALA A 64 16.99 -2.86 -12.88
C ALA A 64 18.40 -3.05 -13.46
N SER A 65 18.93 -2.04 -14.16
CA SER A 65 20.32 -2.02 -14.64
C SER A 65 21.32 -2.11 -13.49
N GLY A 66 21.04 -1.41 -12.38
CA GLY A 66 21.86 -1.45 -11.17
C GLY A 66 21.94 -2.84 -10.58
N VAL A 67 20.78 -3.48 -10.40
CA VAL A 67 20.68 -4.85 -9.88
C VAL A 67 21.39 -5.85 -10.78
N CYS A 68 21.11 -5.83 -12.09
CA CYS A 68 21.71 -6.77 -13.05
C CYS A 68 23.24 -6.63 -13.11
N SER A 69 23.78 -5.42 -12.92
CA SER A 69 25.23 -5.18 -12.87
C SER A 69 25.93 -5.84 -11.68
N ARG A 70 25.17 -6.35 -10.69
CA ARG A 70 25.69 -7.06 -9.51
C ARG A 70 25.38 -8.56 -9.50
N GLY A 71 24.91 -9.11 -10.63
CA GLY A 71 24.68 -10.54 -10.81
C GLY A 71 23.36 -11.07 -10.25
N VAL A 72 22.48 -10.17 -9.79
CA VAL A 72 21.16 -10.51 -9.26
C VAL A 72 20.10 -10.36 -10.36
N ASP A 73 19.11 -11.24 -10.38
CA ASP A 73 18.01 -11.16 -11.34
C ASP A 73 16.92 -10.19 -10.88
N VAL A 74 16.26 -9.53 -11.83
CA VAL A 74 15.12 -8.64 -11.58
C VAL A 74 13.87 -9.21 -12.20
N LEU A 75 12.81 -9.31 -11.41
CA LEU A 75 11.47 -9.72 -11.84
C LEU A 75 10.61 -8.46 -11.95
N MET A 76 10.45 -7.96 -13.17
CA MET A 76 9.69 -6.75 -13.48
C MET A 76 8.21 -7.09 -13.62
N LEU A 77 7.40 -6.56 -12.72
CA LEU A 77 5.97 -6.86 -12.65
C LEU A 77 5.09 -5.82 -13.37
N GLY A 78 5.66 -4.65 -13.68
CA GLY A 78 4.92 -3.51 -14.23
C GLY A 78 4.00 -2.85 -13.19
N PRO A 79 2.96 -2.13 -13.65
CA PRO A 79 2.02 -1.44 -12.75
C PRO A 79 1.24 -2.41 -11.86
N LEU A 80 1.47 -2.34 -10.55
CA LEU A 80 0.82 -3.13 -9.50
C LEU A 80 0.82 -2.37 -8.16
N PRO A 81 -0.20 -2.55 -7.30
CA PRO A 81 -0.24 -1.93 -5.97
C PRO A 81 1.00 -2.22 -5.10
N THR A 82 1.33 -1.30 -4.20
CA THR A 82 2.36 -1.49 -3.18
C THR A 82 2.19 -2.79 -2.39
N PRO A 83 1.01 -3.13 -1.84
CA PRO A 83 0.81 -4.43 -1.16
C PRO A 83 1.01 -5.65 -2.07
N ALA A 84 0.77 -5.53 -3.38
CA ALA A 84 1.06 -6.61 -4.32
C ALA A 84 2.56 -6.90 -4.40
N ILE A 85 3.42 -5.88 -4.30
CA ILE A 85 4.87 -6.05 -4.32
C ILE A 85 5.35 -6.74 -3.03
N ALA A 86 4.79 -6.35 -1.88
CA ALA A 86 5.06 -7.02 -0.62
C ALA A 86 4.68 -8.51 -0.67
N HIS A 87 3.46 -8.82 -1.13
CA HIS A 87 2.97 -10.19 -1.27
C HIS A 87 3.78 -11.01 -2.28
N LEU A 88 4.00 -10.49 -3.49
CA LEU A 88 4.69 -11.22 -4.57
C LEU A 88 6.18 -11.43 -4.28
N THR A 89 6.79 -10.64 -3.40
CA THR A 89 8.13 -10.92 -2.90
C THR A 89 8.17 -12.27 -2.18
N ILE A 90 7.16 -12.57 -1.36
CA ILE A 90 7.03 -13.84 -0.65
C ILE A 90 6.61 -14.96 -1.61
N ASP A 91 5.55 -14.77 -2.39
CA ASP A 91 4.98 -15.78 -3.31
C ASP A 91 6.03 -16.27 -4.32
N MET A 92 6.82 -15.35 -4.87
CA MET A 92 7.86 -15.66 -5.85
C MET A 92 9.20 -16.06 -5.23
N ARG A 93 9.29 -16.14 -3.89
CA ARG A 93 10.52 -16.44 -3.13
C ARG A 93 11.68 -15.54 -3.53
N ALA A 94 11.40 -14.25 -3.73
CA ALA A 94 12.40 -13.24 -3.99
C ALA A 94 13.13 -12.85 -2.70
N ASP A 95 14.32 -12.29 -2.83
CA ASP A 95 15.17 -11.92 -1.70
C ASP A 95 14.93 -10.47 -1.25
N ALA A 96 14.24 -9.66 -2.07
CA ALA A 96 13.69 -8.35 -1.72
C ALA A 96 12.61 -7.91 -2.73
N GLY A 97 11.76 -6.98 -2.32
CA GLY A 97 10.76 -6.31 -3.17
C GLY A 97 11.02 -4.82 -3.26
N VAL A 98 10.78 -4.21 -4.42
CA VAL A 98 10.93 -2.78 -4.63
C VAL A 98 9.72 -2.23 -5.36
N MET A 99 9.14 -1.18 -4.81
CA MET A 99 7.99 -0.48 -5.39
C MET A 99 8.38 0.97 -5.70
N ILE A 100 8.20 1.38 -6.95
CA ILE A 100 8.43 2.75 -7.40
C ILE A 100 7.11 3.52 -7.39
N THR A 101 6.95 4.40 -6.39
CA THR A 101 5.75 5.21 -6.22
C THR A 101 5.95 6.33 -5.18
N ALA A 102 5.14 7.38 -5.30
CA ALA A 102 4.92 8.36 -4.23
C ALA A 102 3.48 8.31 -3.66
N SER A 103 2.79 7.18 -3.76
CA SER A 103 1.43 6.98 -3.22
C SER A 103 0.46 8.05 -3.74
N HIS A 104 -0.18 8.81 -2.85
CA HIS A 104 -1.16 9.85 -3.14
C HIS A 104 -0.58 11.18 -3.67
N ASN A 105 0.75 11.34 -3.77
CA ASN A 105 1.36 12.58 -4.26
C ASN A 105 1.01 12.85 -5.75
N PRO A 106 1.09 14.12 -6.23
CA PRO A 106 0.97 14.47 -7.65
C PRO A 106 2.02 13.80 -8.53
N TYR A 107 1.76 13.63 -9.84
CA TYR A 107 2.57 12.82 -10.76
C TYR A 107 4.05 13.25 -10.89
N GLU A 108 4.36 14.50 -10.58
CA GLU A 108 5.71 15.06 -10.58
C GLU A 108 6.60 14.43 -9.51
N ASP A 109 6.00 14.02 -8.39
CA ASP A 109 6.70 13.29 -7.33
C ASP A 109 6.82 11.82 -7.69
N ASN A 110 7.88 11.18 -7.20
CA ASN A 110 8.00 9.73 -7.19
C ASN A 110 8.78 9.28 -5.94
N GLY A 111 8.93 7.98 -5.77
CA GLY A 111 9.61 7.41 -4.62
C GLY A 111 9.99 5.96 -4.82
N ILE A 112 10.70 5.42 -3.84
CA ILE A 112 11.11 4.01 -3.81
C ILE A 112 10.87 3.46 -2.40
N LYS A 113 10.00 2.47 -2.30
CA LYS A 113 9.76 1.65 -1.10
C LYS A 113 10.49 0.31 -1.28
N ILE A 114 11.13 -0.19 -0.21
CA ILE A 114 11.87 -1.46 -0.23
C ILE A 114 11.30 -2.40 0.83
N PHE A 115 11.04 -3.64 0.42
CA PHE A 115 10.56 -4.74 1.24
C PHE A 115 11.64 -5.81 1.38
N ASP A 116 11.75 -6.40 2.57
CA ASP A 116 12.57 -7.57 2.83
C ASP A 116 11.93 -8.85 2.23
N LYS A 117 12.64 -9.98 2.34
CA LYS A 117 12.18 -11.28 1.83
C LYS A 117 10.93 -11.80 2.55
N GLU A 118 10.62 -11.28 3.74
CA GLU A 118 9.40 -11.55 4.49
C GLU A 118 8.25 -10.60 4.10
N GLY A 119 8.46 -9.70 3.14
CA GLY A 119 7.45 -8.76 2.64
C GLY A 119 7.23 -7.54 3.55
N PHE A 120 8.06 -7.31 4.58
CA PHE A 120 7.96 -6.14 5.44
C PHE A 120 8.88 -5.02 4.94
N LYS A 121 8.52 -3.76 5.23
CA LYS A 121 9.40 -2.63 4.96
C LYS A 121 10.71 -2.77 5.73
N ILE A 122 11.84 -2.49 5.07
CA ILE A 122 13.18 -2.63 5.66
C ILE A 122 13.38 -1.74 6.91
N SER A 123 14.22 -2.21 7.84
CA SER A 123 14.55 -1.49 9.09
C SER A 123 15.38 -0.23 8.85
N ASP A 124 15.41 0.68 9.83
CA ASP A 124 16.22 1.91 9.74
C ASP A 124 17.72 1.58 9.59
N GLU A 125 18.22 0.60 10.33
CA GLU A 125 19.60 0.12 10.21
C GLU A 125 19.93 -0.38 8.80
N TYR A 126 18.97 -1.07 8.16
CA TYR A 126 19.14 -1.52 6.77
C TYR A 126 19.14 -0.33 5.80
N GLN A 127 18.28 0.67 6.02
CA GLN A 127 18.24 1.90 5.23
C GLN A 127 19.55 2.68 5.34
N ASP A 128 20.07 2.87 6.55
CA ASP A 128 21.35 3.56 6.79
C ASP A 128 22.50 2.86 6.06
N GLY A 129 22.54 1.51 6.14
CA GLY A 129 23.54 0.72 5.44
C GLY A 129 23.41 0.75 3.91
N LEU A 130 22.20 0.91 3.36
CA LEU A 130 21.99 1.15 1.92
C LEU A 130 22.43 2.57 1.54
N GLU A 131 22.11 3.57 2.35
CA GLU A 131 22.42 4.97 2.08
C GLU A 131 23.93 5.23 2.01
N GLU A 132 24.70 4.60 2.90
CA GLU A 132 26.16 4.63 2.86
C GLU A 132 26.70 4.03 1.55
N GLN A 133 26.18 2.87 1.15
CA GLN A 133 26.58 2.20 -0.10
C GLN A 133 26.20 3.00 -1.35
N VAL A 134 24.99 3.55 -1.39
CA VAL A 134 24.54 4.44 -2.48
C VAL A 134 25.47 5.63 -2.61
N SER A 135 25.81 6.24 -1.48
CA SER A 135 26.73 7.39 -1.45
C SER A 135 28.12 7.02 -1.97
N SER A 136 28.67 5.86 -1.59
CA SER A 136 29.94 5.37 -2.15
C SER A 136 29.83 5.14 -3.66
N TYR A 137 28.74 4.52 -4.14
CA TYR A 137 28.56 4.27 -5.57
C TYR A 137 28.47 5.52 -6.43
N LEU A 138 27.85 6.58 -5.90
CA LEU A 138 27.76 7.88 -6.58
C LEU A 138 29.13 8.59 -6.67
N ASN A 139 30.05 8.30 -5.75
CA ASN A 139 31.36 8.95 -5.69
C ASN A 139 32.47 8.16 -6.39
N ASP A 140 32.50 6.83 -6.24
CA ASP A 140 33.69 6.03 -6.53
C ASP A 140 33.71 5.45 -7.96
N GLY A 141 32.57 5.35 -8.64
CA GLY A 141 32.48 4.88 -10.02
C GLY A 141 33.12 3.50 -10.28
N LYS A 142 33.37 2.68 -9.24
CA LYS A 142 34.05 1.38 -9.40
C LYS A 142 33.06 0.31 -9.86
N TRP A 143 33.33 -0.25 -11.02
CA TRP A 143 32.53 -1.28 -11.67
C TRP A 143 33.10 -2.65 -11.30
N PHE A 144 32.32 -3.47 -10.58
CA PHE A 144 32.73 -4.85 -10.34
C PHE A 144 32.32 -5.70 -11.54
N THR A 145 33.30 -6.19 -12.30
CA THR A 145 33.11 -7.29 -13.25
C THR A 145 33.64 -8.57 -12.61
N LYS A 146 32.76 -9.33 -11.97
CA LYS A 146 32.89 -10.78 -11.94
C LYS A 146 31.96 -11.34 -13.02
N ASP A 147 32.25 -12.54 -13.53
CA ASP A 147 31.65 -13.19 -14.70
C ASP A 147 30.14 -13.49 -14.63
N LEU A 148 29.36 -12.76 -13.82
CA LEU A 148 27.96 -13.01 -13.53
C LEU A 148 27.15 -11.72 -13.69
N ILE A 149 26.60 -11.53 -14.89
CA ILE A 149 25.59 -10.51 -15.20
C ILE A 149 24.20 -11.08 -14.87
N GLY A 150 23.41 -10.29 -14.14
CA GLY A 150 22.01 -10.59 -13.83
C GLY A 150 21.11 -10.46 -15.06
N LYS A 151 19.89 -11.00 -14.98
CA LYS A 151 18.88 -10.92 -16.04
C LYS A 151 17.64 -10.20 -15.53
N ALA A 152 17.04 -9.38 -16.39
CA ALA A 152 15.73 -8.80 -16.16
C ALA A 152 14.66 -9.65 -16.89
N TYR A 153 13.63 -10.05 -16.16
CA TYR A 153 12.49 -10.81 -16.67
C TYR A 153 11.22 -9.99 -16.52
N LYS A 154 10.39 -9.99 -17.56
CA LYS A 154 9.02 -9.47 -17.46
C LYS A 154 8.09 -10.59 -17.01
N VAL A 155 7.38 -10.38 -15.91
CA VAL A 155 6.47 -11.38 -15.32
C VAL A 155 5.04 -11.06 -15.75
N SER A 156 4.46 -11.89 -16.60
CA SER A 156 3.13 -11.63 -17.19
C SER A 156 1.96 -12.04 -16.31
N ASP A 157 2.15 -13.01 -15.40
CA ASP A 157 1.10 -13.60 -14.55
C ASP A 157 0.96 -12.93 -13.17
N ALA A 158 1.78 -11.92 -12.87
CA ALA A 158 1.82 -11.24 -11.56
C ALA A 158 0.46 -10.66 -11.14
N ARG A 159 -0.28 -10.06 -12.08
CA ARG A 159 -1.64 -9.54 -11.82
C ARG A 159 -2.60 -10.65 -11.39
N GLY A 160 -2.58 -11.79 -12.09
CA GLY A 160 -3.46 -12.91 -11.79
C GLY A 160 -3.18 -13.52 -10.41
N ARG A 161 -1.90 -13.62 -10.03
CA ARG A 161 -1.48 -14.06 -8.69
C ARG A 161 -2.03 -13.15 -7.59
N TYR A 162 -1.88 -11.83 -7.75
CA TYR A 162 -2.38 -10.89 -6.76
C TYR A 162 -3.92 -10.81 -6.73
N ILE A 163 -4.62 -10.91 -7.87
CA ILE A 163 -6.08 -11.04 -7.90
C ILE A 163 -6.55 -12.28 -7.12
N ALA A 164 -5.88 -13.42 -7.28
CA ALA A 164 -6.20 -14.63 -6.53
C ALA A 164 -5.98 -14.44 -5.02
N HIS A 165 -4.88 -13.78 -4.63
CA HIS A 165 -4.61 -13.41 -3.25
C HIS A 165 -5.69 -12.50 -2.66
N LEU A 166 -6.07 -11.43 -3.37
CA LEU A 166 -7.13 -10.53 -2.93
C LEU A 166 -8.45 -11.28 -2.71
N LYS A 167 -8.86 -12.12 -3.65
CA LYS A 167 -10.10 -12.91 -3.50
C LYS A 167 -10.07 -13.86 -2.30
N SER A 168 -8.90 -14.36 -1.88
CA SER A 168 -8.81 -15.18 -0.66
C SER A 168 -9.10 -14.42 0.63
N ALA A 169 -9.06 -13.07 0.61
CA ALA A 169 -9.49 -12.25 1.75
C ALA A 169 -11.02 -12.14 1.87
N PHE A 170 -11.77 -12.59 0.86
CA PHE A 170 -13.23 -12.62 0.87
C PHE A 170 -13.75 -14.05 1.21
N PRO A 171 -14.78 -14.20 2.07
CA PRO A 171 -15.31 -15.51 2.43
C PRO A 171 -15.81 -16.31 1.21
N SER A 172 -15.43 -17.60 1.14
CA SER A 172 -15.73 -18.47 -0.01
C SER A 172 -17.19 -18.95 -0.09
N ASP A 173 -17.95 -18.79 0.98
CA ASP A 173 -19.38 -19.13 1.07
C ASP A 173 -20.31 -18.01 0.56
N ARG A 174 -19.74 -16.90 0.06
CA ARG A 174 -20.48 -15.69 -0.32
C ARG A 174 -19.92 -15.09 -1.60
N ASP A 175 -20.71 -14.21 -2.19
CA ASP A 175 -20.35 -13.41 -3.36
C ASP A 175 -20.81 -11.95 -3.18
N LEU A 176 -20.61 -11.12 -4.19
CA LEU A 176 -21.06 -9.74 -4.29
C LEU A 176 -22.25 -9.57 -5.26
N CYS A 177 -22.89 -10.66 -5.70
CA CYS A 177 -24.05 -10.62 -6.59
C CYS A 177 -25.16 -9.70 -6.07
N GLY A 178 -25.61 -8.78 -6.93
CA GLY A 178 -26.66 -7.82 -6.59
C GLY A 178 -26.19 -6.59 -5.81
N LEU A 179 -24.89 -6.44 -5.54
CA LEU A 179 -24.32 -5.16 -5.13
C LEU A 179 -23.83 -4.38 -6.34
N ARG A 180 -24.16 -3.09 -6.39
CA ARG A 180 -23.57 -2.12 -7.30
C ARG A 180 -22.50 -1.30 -6.58
N ILE A 181 -21.27 -1.39 -7.05
CA ILE A 181 -20.10 -0.79 -6.41
C ILE A 181 -19.47 0.24 -7.35
N ALA A 182 -19.33 1.48 -6.89
CA ALA A 182 -18.50 2.46 -7.58
C ALA A 182 -17.05 2.35 -7.08
N VAL A 183 -16.07 2.40 -7.99
CA VAL A 183 -14.66 2.28 -7.66
C VAL A 183 -13.88 3.41 -8.30
N ASP A 184 -13.10 4.12 -7.50
CA ASP A 184 -12.10 5.09 -7.96
C ASP A 184 -10.69 4.50 -7.78
N CYS A 185 -10.03 4.26 -8.91
CA CYS A 185 -8.69 3.68 -8.94
C CYS A 185 -7.56 4.73 -8.96
N ALA A 186 -7.89 6.02 -8.85
CA ALA A 186 -6.95 7.15 -8.81
C ALA A 186 -6.02 7.30 -10.03
N ASN A 187 -6.38 6.67 -11.16
CA ASN A 187 -5.48 6.41 -12.30
C ASN A 187 -4.16 5.76 -11.85
N GLY A 188 -4.20 5.01 -10.75
CA GLY A 188 -3.05 4.46 -10.04
C GLY A 188 -2.82 2.99 -10.34
N ALA A 189 -2.04 2.35 -9.47
CA ALA A 189 -1.54 1.01 -9.68
C ALA A 189 -2.63 -0.09 -9.65
N ALA A 190 -3.77 0.18 -9.02
CA ALA A 190 -4.89 -0.75 -8.92
C ALA A 190 -5.88 -0.68 -10.10
N TYR A 191 -5.68 0.20 -11.09
CA TYR A 191 -6.64 0.46 -12.19
C TYR A 191 -7.18 -0.78 -12.91
N SER A 192 -6.34 -1.81 -13.08
CA SER A 192 -6.71 -3.06 -13.77
C SER A 192 -7.02 -4.22 -12.82
N ILE A 193 -6.87 -4.01 -11.51
CA ILE A 193 -7.02 -5.04 -10.48
C ILE A 193 -8.31 -4.84 -9.70
N ALA A 194 -8.54 -3.63 -9.18
CA ALA A 194 -9.66 -3.37 -8.28
C ALA A 194 -11.03 -3.65 -8.93
N PRO A 195 -11.33 -3.18 -10.16
CA PRO A 195 -12.59 -3.52 -10.83
C PRO A 195 -12.70 -5.03 -11.06
N LYS A 196 -11.60 -5.64 -11.53
CA LYS A 196 -11.58 -7.04 -11.92
C LYS A 196 -11.89 -7.99 -10.76
N VAL A 197 -11.34 -7.71 -9.58
CA VAL A 197 -11.59 -8.50 -8.37
C VAL A 197 -13.07 -8.45 -7.99
N LEU A 198 -13.68 -7.27 -8.02
CA LEU A 198 -15.08 -7.08 -7.63
C LEU A 198 -16.04 -7.71 -8.64
N GLU A 199 -15.75 -7.57 -9.94
CA GLU A 199 -16.49 -8.22 -11.02
C GLU A 199 -16.42 -9.76 -10.92
N GLU A 200 -15.23 -10.32 -10.68
CA GLU A 200 -15.05 -11.77 -10.52
C GLU A 200 -15.74 -12.33 -9.27
N LEU A 201 -15.99 -11.49 -8.26
CA LEU A 201 -16.81 -11.81 -7.09
C LEU A 201 -18.31 -11.54 -7.33
N GLY A 202 -18.73 -11.07 -8.51
CA GLY A 202 -20.13 -10.96 -8.92
C GLY A 202 -20.78 -9.58 -8.76
N ALA A 203 -20.02 -8.53 -8.41
CA ALA A 203 -20.57 -7.17 -8.29
C ALA A 203 -20.88 -6.54 -9.66
N ASP A 204 -21.85 -5.63 -9.70
CA ASP A 204 -22.02 -4.66 -10.78
C ASP A 204 -21.10 -3.46 -10.51
N VAL A 205 -20.06 -3.27 -11.34
CA VAL A 205 -18.97 -2.32 -11.04
C VAL A 205 -19.03 -1.11 -11.97
N LEU A 206 -19.03 0.07 -11.37
CA LEU A 206 -18.82 1.35 -12.06
C LEU A 206 -17.45 1.88 -11.70
N VAL A 207 -16.65 2.25 -12.70
CA VAL A 207 -15.24 2.60 -12.50
C VAL A 207 -14.97 4.04 -12.91
N ILE A 208 -14.16 4.74 -12.11
CA ILE A 208 -13.48 5.99 -12.46
C ILE A 208 -12.00 5.89 -12.14
N GLY A 209 -11.21 6.76 -12.78
CA GLY A 209 -9.77 6.79 -12.57
C GLY A 209 -9.09 5.49 -13.02
N ASP A 210 -9.53 4.87 -14.11
CA ASP A 210 -8.95 3.62 -14.63
C ASP A 210 -8.23 3.76 -15.97
N GLN A 211 -7.99 4.99 -16.43
CA GLN A 211 -7.34 5.30 -17.70
C GLN A 211 -6.03 6.07 -17.46
N PRO A 212 -5.02 5.43 -16.85
CA PRO A 212 -3.74 6.09 -16.60
C PRO A 212 -3.04 6.48 -17.90
N ASN A 213 -2.57 7.72 -17.97
CA ASN A 213 -1.82 8.26 -19.11
C ASN A 213 -0.36 8.65 -18.76
N GLY A 214 0.05 8.44 -17.52
CA GLY A 214 1.39 8.80 -17.02
C GLY A 214 1.44 10.09 -16.20
N THR A 215 0.44 10.97 -16.33
CA THR A 215 0.40 12.28 -15.67
C THR A 215 -0.88 12.56 -14.88
N ASN A 216 -1.92 11.73 -15.04
CA ASN A 216 -3.24 11.92 -14.40
C ASN A 216 -3.44 11.12 -13.10
N ILE A 217 -2.38 10.55 -12.52
CA ILE A 217 -2.47 9.83 -11.23
C ILE A 217 -2.86 10.82 -10.11
N ASN A 218 -3.83 10.43 -9.28
CA ASN A 218 -4.39 11.24 -8.18
C ASN A 218 -4.95 12.62 -8.60
N GLU A 219 -5.16 12.85 -9.90
CA GLU A 219 -5.67 14.14 -10.41
C GLU A 219 -7.19 14.19 -10.23
N MET A 220 -7.67 14.91 -9.20
CA MET A 220 -9.11 15.05 -8.90
C MET A 220 -9.86 13.71 -8.81
N CYS A 221 -9.17 12.69 -8.32
CA CYS A 221 -9.66 11.32 -8.11
C CYS A 221 -8.90 10.66 -6.95
N GLY A 222 -9.38 9.49 -6.55
CA GLY A 222 -8.78 8.65 -5.52
C GLY A 222 -9.13 9.07 -4.09
N ALA A 223 -8.49 8.39 -3.13
CA ALA A 223 -8.77 8.54 -1.71
C ALA A 223 -8.63 9.98 -1.18
N THR A 224 -7.77 10.80 -1.79
CA THR A 224 -7.57 12.21 -1.41
C THR A 224 -8.56 13.17 -2.05
N TYR A 225 -9.35 12.73 -3.04
CA TYR A 225 -10.39 13.51 -3.70
C TYR A 225 -11.67 12.67 -3.90
N PRO A 226 -12.37 12.28 -2.80
CA PRO A 226 -13.53 11.39 -2.89
C PRO A 226 -14.78 12.05 -3.47
N ALA A 227 -14.77 13.37 -3.73
CA ALA A 227 -15.95 14.11 -4.21
C ALA A 227 -16.49 13.56 -5.53
N THR A 228 -15.61 13.19 -6.47
CA THR A 228 -15.99 12.60 -7.76
C THR A 228 -16.71 11.25 -7.55
N LEU A 229 -16.18 10.42 -6.66
CA LEU A 229 -16.78 9.14 -6.30
C LEU A 229 -18.14 9.33 -5.60
N SER A 230 -18.24 10.29 -4.66
CA SER A 230 -19.50 10.61 -3.99
C SER A 230 -20.61 10.99 -4.94
N ASP A 231 -20.31 11.81 -5.94
CA ASP A 231 -21.27 12.17 -6.98
C ASP A 231 -21.66 10.98 -7.85
N MET A 232 -20.70 10.10 -8.18
CA MET A 232 -20.97 8.88 -8.93
C MET A 232 -21.91 7.92 -8.17
N VAL A 233 -21.66 7.71 -6.87
CA VAL A 233 -22.50 6.85 -6.02
C VAL A 233 -23.94 7.33 -6.01
N LYS A 234 -24.18 8.63 -5.73
CA LYS A 234 -25.53 9.22 -5.72
C LYS A 234 -26.22 9.13 -7.08
N ARG A 235 -25.51 9.46 -8.16
CA ARG A 235 -26.11 9.50 -9.52
C ARG A 235 -26.52 8.13 -10.03
N ASN A 236 -25.83 7.07 -9.61
CA ASN A 236 -26.03 5.71 -10.12
C ASN A 236 -26.69 4.76 -9.12
N ASN A 237 -27.07 5.27 -7.94
CA ASN A 237 -27.62 4.50 -6.83
C ASN A 237 -26.73 3.30 -6.47
N CYS A 238 -25.42 3.54 -6.32
CA CYS A 238 -24.51 2.50 -5.87
C CYS A 238 -24.72 2.21 -4.38
N ASP A 239 -24.52 0.95 -3.98
CA ASP A 239 -24.62 0.52 -2.59
C ASP A 239 -23.42 0.98 -1.75
N ILE A 240 -22.28 1.22 -2.40
CA ILE A 240 -21.04 1.70 -1.80
C ILE A 240 -20.11 2.26 -2.88
N GLY A 241 -19.29 3.24 -2.50
CA GLY A 241 -18.12 3.70 -3.24
C GLY A 241 -16.81 3.30 -2.54
N ILE A 242 -15.83 2.84 -3.32
CA ILE A 242 -14.46 2.53 -2.87
C ILE A 242 -13.49 3.45 -3.62
N ALA A 243 -12.76 4.28 -2.90
CA ALA A 243 -11.66 5.08 -3.45
C ALA A 243 -10.31 4.56 -2.92
N LEU A 244 -9.42 4.23 -3.85
CA LEU A 244 -8.03 3.88 -3.57
C LEU A 244 -7.14 5.08 -3.84
N ASP A 245 -5.91 5.08 -3.33
CA ASP A 245 -4.89 6.04 -3.73
C ASP A 245 -3.97 5.47 -4.82
N GLY A 246 -3.00 6.29 -5.27
CA GLY A 246 -2.16 6.00 -6.43
C GLY A 246 -1.44 4.65 -6.41
N ASP A 247 -1.10 4.11 -5.23
CA ASP A 247 -0.49 2.79 -5.08
C ASP A 247 -1.33 1.79 -4.26
N ALA A 248 -2.57 2.18 -3.94
CA ALA A 248 -3.62 1.39 -3.29
C ALA A 248 -3.23 0.76 -1.94
N ASP A 249 -2.42 1.47 -1.14
CA ASP A 249 -2.21 1.12 0.27
C ASP A 249 -3.31 1.72 1.19
N ARG A 250 -4.13 2.64 0.68
CA ARG A 250 -5.25 3.27 1.40
C ARG A 250 -6.62 2.98 0.80
N LEU A 251 -7.61 2.97 1.68
CA LEU A 251 -9.03 2.88 1.36
C LEU A 251 -9.80 4.07 1.94
N VAL A 252 -10.54 4.77 1.09
CA VAL A 252 -11.63 5.68 1.49
C VAL A 252 -12.94 5.12 0.98
N VAL A 253 -13.98 5.19 1.81
CA VAL A 253 -15.30 4.63 1.50
C VAL A 253 -16.32 5.74 1.43
N VAL A 254 -17.23 5.63 0.48
CA VAL A 254 -18.43 6.45 0.39
C VAL A 254 -19.64 5.55 0.59
N ASP A 255 -20.54 5.93 1.49
CA ASP A 255 -21.78 5.19 1.71
C ASP A 255 -22.80 5.41 0.57
N GLU A 256 -23.90 4.66 0.61
CA GLU A 256 -24.94 4.70 -0.42
C GLU A 256 -25.64 6.08 -0.53
N THR A 257 -25.47 6.95 0.46
CA THR A 257 -26.02 8.33 0.46
C THR A 257 -25.05 9.34 -0.14
N GLY A 258 -23.85 8.91 -0.52
CA GLY A 258 -22.79 9.76 -1.06
C GLY A 258 -21.92 10.43 0.02
N VAL A 259 -22.05 10.02 1.28
CA VAL A 259 -21.28 10.57 2.41
C VAL A 259 -19.98 9.77 2.57
N VAL A 260 -18.86 10.47 2.69
CA VAL A 260 -17.57 9.85 2.99
C VAL A 260 -17.61 9.28 4.40
N VAL A 261 -17.35 7.98 4.53
CA VAL A 261 -17.27 7.29 5.82
C VAL A 261 -16.02 7.76 6.55
N HIS A 262 -16.18 8.14 7.82
CA HIS A 262 -15.06 8.58 8.64
C HIS A 262 -14.04 7.45 8.86
N GLY A 263 -12.74 7.75 8.75
CA GLY A 263 -11.68 6.75 8.86
C GLY A 263 -11.72 5.93 10.15
N ASP A 264 -12.00 6.57 11.29
CA ASP A 264 -12.14 5.83 12.56
C ASP A 264 -13.35 4.87 12.57
N SER A 265 -14.42 5.16 11.82
CA SER A 265 -15.54 4.19 11.68
C SER A 265 -15.08 2.97 10.89
N LEU A 266 -14.19 3.14 9.91
CA LEU A 266 -13.58 2.02 9.18
C LEU A 266 -12.64 1.23 10.10
N LEU A 267 -11.86 1.89 10.96
CA LEU A 267 -11.01 1.22 11.96
C LEU A 267 -11.85 0.44 12.99
N ALA A 268 -12.96 1.00 13.45
CA ALA A 268 -13.90 0.32 14.35
C ALA A 268 -14.53 -0.93 13.71
N LEU A 269 -14.84 -0.88 12.40
CA LEU A 269 -15.30 -2.06 11.67
C LEU A 269 -14.15 -3.06 11.41
N ALA A 270 -12.93 -2.57 11.19
CA ALA A 270 -11.75 -3.42 11.03
C ALA A 270 -11.46 -4.22 12.30
N SER A 271 -11.71 -3.66 13.48
CA SER A 271 -11.49 -4.34 14.76
C SER A 271 -12.36 -5.59 14.95
N TRP A 272 -13.42 -5.79 14.16
CA TRP A 272 -14.22 -7.02 14.19
C TRP A 272 -13.48 -8.24 13.64
N TYR A 273 -12.37 -8.02 12.95
CA TYR A 273 -11.51 -9.08 12.42
C TYR A 273 -10.36 -9.45 13.36
N ILE A 274 -10.28 -8.86 14.56
CA ILE A 274 -9.31 -9.27 15.57
C ILE A 274 -9.71 -10.65 16.11
N PRO A 275 -8.81 -11.64 16.11
CA PRO A 275 -9.03 -12.92 16.79
C PRO A 275 -9.34 -12.74 18.28
N GLU A 276 -10.20 -13.58 18.85
CA GLU A 276 -10.62 -13.49 20.26
C GLU A 276 -9.43 -13.53 21.24
N GLU A 277 -8.33 -14.17 20.86
CA GLU A 277 -7.11 -14.31 21.66
C GLU A 277 -6.17 -13.09 21.67
N GLU A 278 -6.27 -12.19 20.68
CA GLU A 278 -5.33 -11.05 20.57
C GLU A 278 -5.81 -9.82 21.34
N GLN A 279 -7.13 -9.61 21.40
CA GLN A 279 -7.79 -8.59 22.22
C GLN A 279 -7.11 -7.18 22.19
N ALA A 280 -6.53 -6.77 21.06
CA ALA A 280 -5.89 -5.45 20.94
C ALA A 280 -5.96 -4.94 19.51
N PHE A 281 -5.96 -3.60 19.36
CA PHE A 281 -5.96 -2.92 18.06
C PHE A 281 -4.86 -1.86 18.07
N VAL A 282 -4.08 -1.78 17.00
CA VAL A 282 -3.03 -0.75 16.86
C VAL A 282 -3.56 0.41 16.02
N THR A 283 -3.49 1.63 16.56
CA THR A 283 -3.77 2.87 15.81
C THR A 283 -2.73 3.94 16.11
N THR A 284 -2.87 5.11 15.51
CA THR A 284 -1.98 6.25 15.71
C THR A 284 -2.60 7.31 16.63
N THR A 285 -1.77 8.26 17.05
CA THR A 285 -2.18 9.45 17.81
C THR A 285 -3.22 10.33 17.11
N MET A 286 -3.49 10.11 15.82
CA MET A 286 -4.46 10.87 15.04
C MET A 286 -5.91 10.39 15.21
N SER A 287 -6.12 9.14 15.66
CA SER A 287 -7.47 8.60 15.86
C SER A 287 -8.22 9.32 16.97
N GLY A 288 -9.51 9.54 16.75
CA GLY A 288 -10.38 10.26 17.66
C GLY A 288 -10.75 9.49 18.93
N MET A 289 -11.24 10.23 19.93
CA MET A 289 -11.65 9.68 21.23
C MET A 289 -12.81 8.68 21.10
N ALA A 290 -13.71 8.89 20.15
CA ALA A 290 -14.82 7.97 19.86
C ALA A 290 -14.36 6.54 19.51
N LEU A 291 -13.25 6.37 18.79
CA LEU A 291 -12.69 5.05 18.50
C LEU A 291 -12.19 4.37 19.78
N LYS A 292 -11.49 5.14 20.60
CA LYS A 292 -10.99 4.66 21.90
C LYS A 292 -12.13 4.19 22.80
N GLU A 293 -13.14 5.02 23.00
CA GLU A 293 -14.33 4.67 23.79
C GLU A 293 -15.09 3.46 23.22
N TYR A 294 -15.04 3.25 21.90
CA TYR A 294 -15.66 2.09 21.27
C TYR A 294 -14.88 0.80 21.56
N ILE A 295 -13.56 0.80 21.34
CA ILE A 295 -12.71 -0.38 21.57
C ILE A 295 -12.72 -0.79 23.05
N GLU A 296 -12.72 0.18 23.98
CA GLU A 296 -12.85 -0.08 25.42
C GLU A 296 -14.20 -0.72 25.78
N ARG A 297 -15.30 -0.32 25.13
CA ARG A 297 -16.65 -0.87 25.38
C ARG A 297 -16.91 -2.23 24.74
N TYR A 298 -16.41 -2.45 23.52
CA TYR A 298 -16.70 -3.66 22.73
C TYR A 298 -16.24 -4.95 23.44
N ASN A 299 -15.27 -4.85 24.34
CA ASN A 299 -14.64 -6.01 24.98
C ASN A 299 -15.11 -6.28 26.42
N ASP A 300 -16.34 -5.86 26.75
CA ASP A 300 -17.02 -6.17 28.03
C ASP A 300 -16.20 -5.79 29.28
N GLY A 301 -15.45 -4.69 29.21
CA GLY A 301 -14.63 -4.21 30.32
C GLY A 301 -13.33 -4.99 30.56
N LYS A 302 -12.96 -5.92 29.66
CA LYS A 302 -11.58 -6.43 29.61
C LYS A 302 -10.67 -5.33 29.06
N GLU A 303 -9.48 -5.19 29.64
CA GLU A 303 -8.44 -4.28 29.15
C GLU A 303 -8.00 -4.73 27.74
N ASN A 304 -8.73 -4.31 26.71
CA ASN A 304 -8.21 -4.30 25.37
C ASN A 304 -7.45 -2.99 25.20
N ASP A 305 -6.13 -3.10 25.18
CA ASP A 305 -5.27 -1.96 24.96
C ASP A 305 -5.48 -1.46 23.52
N LEU A 306 -6.17 -0.33 23.36
CA LEU A 306 -5.96 0.48 22.17
C LEU A 306 -4.48 0.88 22.18
N LEU A 307 -3.68 0.21 21.36
CA LEU A 307 -2.24 0.41 21.31
C LEU A 307 -1.95 1.58 20.38
N ILE A 308 -1.64 2.73 20.98
CA ILE A 308 -1.30 3.94 20.23
C ILE A 308 0.19 3.93 19.87
N THR A 309 0.50 4.32 18.63
CA THR A 309 1.86 4.57 18.14
C THR A 309 1.96 5.88 17.36
N ASP A 310 3.17 6.24 16.96
CA ASP A 310 3.39 7.43 16.13
C ASP A 310 2.80 7.25 14.73
N VAL A 311 2.55 8.36 14.02
CA VAL A 311 2.02 8.32 12.65
C VAL A 311 3.02 7.65 11.70
N GLY A 312 2.50 6.75 10.85
CA GLY A 312 3.25 6.09 9.79
C GLY A 312 3.15 4.56 9.85
N ASP A 313 2.93 3.96 8.67
CA ASP A 313 2.82 2.51 8.46
C ASP A 313 3.90 1.68 9.20
N ARG A 314 5.17 2.12 9.15
CA ARG A 314 6.28 1.39 9.79
C ARG A 314 6.13 1.33 11.32
N ALA A 315 5.63 2.40 11.95
CA ALA A 315 5.40 2.43 13.39
C ALA A 315 4.27 1.47 13.80
N ILE A 316 3.19 1.45 13.01
CA ILE A 316 2.04 0.55 13.19
C ILE A 316 2.48 -0.90 13.05
N VAL A 317 3.10 -1.28 11.94
CA VAL A 317 3.58 -2.66 11.72
C VAL A 317 4.56 -3.09 12.81
N LYS A 318 5.48 -2.21 13.23
CA LYS A 318 6.41 -2.51 14.33
C LYS A 318 5.68 -2.77 15.64
N LYS A 319 4.69 -1.94 15.99
CA LYS A 319 3.89 -2.11 17.20
C LYS A 319 3.04 -3.39 17.14
N MET A 320 2.38 -3.64 16.01
CA MET A 320 1.60 -4.86 15.75
C MET A 320 2.44 -6.12 15.94
N ARG A 321 3.64 -6.18 15.34
CA ARG A 321 4.54 -7.33 15.48
C ARG A 321 5.04 -7.52 16.91
N ASN A 322 5.40 -6.45 17.61
CA ASN A 322 5.87 -6.52 18.99
C ASN A 322 4.78 -7.00 19.97
N CYS A 323 3.54 -6.59 19.71
CA CYS A 323 2.39 -6.92 20.55
C CYS A 323 1.61 -8.15 20.07
N ARG A 324 2.02 -8.76 18.95
CA ARG A 324 1.34 -9.91 18.31
C ARG A 324 -0.13 -9.64 18.01
N VAL A 325 -0.38 -8.49 17.40
CA VAL A 325 -1.71 -8.03 16.97
C VAL A 325 -1.77 -8.09 15.44
N SER A 326 -2.87 -8.65 14.92
CA SER A 326 -3.09 -8.90 13.50
C SER A 326 -3.78 -7.74 12.78
N VAL A 327 -4.51 -6.88 13.48
CA VAL A 327 -5.24 -5.75 12.88
C VAL A 327 -4.81 -4.40 13.43
N GLY A 328 -4.59 -3.44 12.53
CA GLY A 328 -4.29 -2.06 12.89
C GLY A 328 -4.45 -1.13 11.70
N GLY A 329 -4.31 0.17 11.93
CA GLY A 329 -4.38 1.13 10.83
C GLY A 329 -4.40 2.59 11.24
N GLU A 330 -4.70 3.44 10.28
CA GLU A 330 -4.79 4.89 10.43
C GLU A 330 -6.12 5.43 9.90
N GLN A 331 -6.54 6.57 10.44
CA GLN A 331 -7.71 7.32 9.96
C GLN A 331 -7.61 7.71 8.47
N SER A 332 -6.39 7.71 7.90
CA SER A 332 -6.15 7.96 6.47
C SER A 332 -6.70 6.86 5.54
N GLY A 333 -7.15 5.73 6.09
CA GLY A 333 -7.59 4.57 5.33
C GLY A 333 -6.51 3.51 5.11
N HIS A 334 -5.31 3.73 5.65
CA HIS A 334 -4.23 2.72 5.66
C HIS A 334 -4.55 1.65 6.73
N ILE A 335 -5.18 0.56 6.32
CA ILE A 335 -5.62 -0.53 7.21
C ILE A 335 -4.83 -1.79 6.90
N ILE A 336 -4.36 -2.47 7.94
CA ILE A 336 -3.46 -3.61 7.88
C ILE A 336 -4.12 -4.81 8.54
N TYR A 337 -4.14 -5.93 7.82
CA TYR A 337 -4.56 -7.24 8.30
C TYR A 337 -3.37 -8.19 8.09
N LEU A 338 -2.52 -8.38 9.11
CA LEU A 338 -1.25 -9.12 9.01
C LEU A 338 -1.43 -10.61 8.72
N ASP A 339 -2.62 -11.16 8.92
CA ASP A 339 -3.00 -12.50 8.49
C ASP A 339 -3.11 -12.62 6.96
N HIS A 340 -3.27 -11.50 6.24
CA HIS A 340 -3.39 -11.43 4.78
C HIS A 340 -2.27 -10.63 4.11
N SER A 341 -1.90 -9.45 4.63
CA SER A 341 -0.94 -8.53 4.02
C SER A 341 0.05 -8.00 5.06
N THR A 342 1.33 -7.91 4.69
CA THR A 342 2.42 -7.41 5.54
C THR A 342 2.53 -5.88 5.57
N THR A 343 1.66 -5.18 4.84
CA THR A 343 1.52 -3.72 4.78
C THR A 343 0.05 -3.35 4.55
N GLY A 344 -0.28 -2.05 4.55
CA GLY A 344 -1.63 -1.59 4.24
C GLY A 344 -2.07 -2.00 2.85
N ASP A 345 -3.28 -2.54 2.75
CA ASP A 345 -3.87 -2.97 1.50
C ASP A 345 -5.32 -2.49 1.41
N GLY A 346 -5.54 -1.45 0.61
CA GLY A 346 -6.85 -0.83 0.47
C GLY A 346 -7.89 -1.78 -0.12
N MET A 347 -7.47 -2.73 -0.97
CA MET A 347 -8.38 -3.72 -1.55
C MET A 347 -8.73 -4.83 -0.56
N VAL A 348 -7.78 -5.32 0.25
CA VAL A 348 -8.09 -6.27 1.33
C VAL A 348 -9.04 -5.62 2.33
N ALA A 349 -8.80 -4.37 2.72
CA ALA A 349 -9.69 -3.62 3.60
C ALA A 349 -11.10 -3.47 3.00
N ALA A 350 -11.20 -3.18 1.70
CA ALA A 350 -12.47 -3.05 1.02
C ALA A 350 -13.23 -4.39 0.97
N LEU A 351 -12.54 -5.49 0.67
CA LEU A 351 -13.14 -6.82 0.61
C LEU A 351 -13.64 -7.29 1.98
N LYS A 352 -12.88 -7.05 3.06
CA LYS A 352 -13.33 -7.33 4.42
C LYS A 352 -14.53 -6.46 4.80
N LEU A 353 -14.57 -5.19 4.41
CA LEU A 353 -15.74 -4.35 4.64
C LEU A 353 -16.98 -4.84 3.87
N LEU A 354 -16.84 -5.20 2.60
CA LEU A 354 -17.91 -5.78 1.79
C LEU A 354 -18.41 -7.10 2.38
N ALA A 355 -17.51 -7.95 2.88
CA ALA A 355 -17.87 -9.18 3.57
C ALA A 355 -18.71 -8.88 4.84
N THR A 356 -18.35 -7.84 5.59
CA THR A 356 -19.13 -7.36 6.74
C THR A 356 -20.52 -6.89 6.31
N MET A 357 -20.63 -6.08 5.26
CA MET A 357 -21.95 -5.65 4.72
C MET A 357 -22.83 -6.83 4.33
N ARG A 358 -22.24 -7.86 3.69
CA ARG A 358 -22.97 -9.07 3.30
C ARG A 358 -23.40 -9.90 4.49
N PHE A 359 -22.54 -10.03 5.50
CA PHE A 359 -22.86 -10.75 6.73
C PHE A 359 -23.99 -10.10 7.51
N GLU A 360 -23.84 -8.80 7.78
CA GLU A 360 -24.78 -8.01 8.59
C GLU A 360 -26.08 -7.69 7.86
N ARG A 361 -26.07 -7.76 6.52
CA ARG A 361 -27.18 -7.33 5.64
C ARG A 361 -27.60 -5.89 5.90
N LYS A 362 -26.61 -5.04 6.20
CA LYS A 362 -26.78 -3.61 6.50
C LYS A 362 -26.11 -2.76 5.44
N LYS A 363 -26.67 -1.57 5.24
CA LYS A 363 -26.07 -0.54 4.40
C LYS A 363 -24.82 0.05 5.06
N MET A 364 -23.95 0.64 4.24
CA MET A 364 -22.72 1.24 4.75
C MET A 364 -23.02 2.41 5.70
N SER A 365 -24.04 3.23 5.42
CA SER A 365 -24.43 4.33 6.32
C SER A 365 -24.92 3.87 7.70
N GLU A 366 -25.41 2.62 7.81
CA GLU A 366 -25.83 2.02 9.08
C GLU A 366 -24.62 1.47 9.84
N LEU A 367 -23.73 0.75 9.14
CA LEU A 367 -22.49 0.22 9.72
C LEU A 367 -21.55 1.33 10.19
N ALA A 368 -21.44 2.43 9.44
CA ALA A 368 -20.58 3.55 9.77
C ALA A 368 -20.94 4.24 11.10
N LYS A 369 -22.18 4.07 11.59
CA LYS A 369 -22.68 4.59 12.87
C LYS A 369 -22.28 3.76 14.09
N ILE A 370 -21.44 2.74 13.89
CA ILE A 370 -20.82 1.96 14.98
C ILE A 370 -20.16 2.85 16.03
N ILE A 371 -19.60 3.98 15.57
CA ILE A 371 -19.13 5.08 16.41
C ILE A 371 -19.74 6.38 15.92
N THR A 372 -19.76 7.38 16.79
CA THR A 372 -20.04 8.77 16.41
C THR A 372 -18.75 9.56 16.51
N PRO A 373 -18.05 9.84 15.40
CA PRO A 373 -16.80 10.59 15.42
C PRO A 373 -16.97 11.95 16.09
N ASN A 374 -15.98 12.35 16.90
CA ASN A 374 -15.96 13.70 17.45
C ASN A 374 -15.74 14.71 16.31
N PRO A 375 -16.29 15.94 16.40
CA PRO A 375 -15.95 17.00 15.46
C PRO A 375 -14.43 17.24 15.44
N GLN A 376 -13.79 16.99 14.31
CA GLN A 376 -12.36 17.15 14.10
C GLN A 376 -12.10 17.84 12.75
N VAL A 377 -11.14 18.77 12.73
CA VAL A 377 -10.69 19.44 11.51
C VAL A 377 -9.18 19.30 11.42
N ILE A 378 -8.68 18.78 10.31
CA ILE A 378 -7.24 18.67 10.02
C ILE A 378 -6.92 19.69 8.92
N LEU A 379 -6.02 20.62 9.21
CA LEU A 379 -5.54 21.62 8.26
C LEU A 379 -4.05 21.45 8.03
N ASN A 380 -3.66 21.15 6.79
CA ASN A 380 -2.26 21.08 6.38
C ASN A 380 -1.80 22.46 5.88
N VAL A 381 -0.83 23.06 6.56
CA VAL A 381 -0.26 24.36 6.18
C VAL A 381 1.10 24.13 5.50
N PRO A 382 1.29 24.55 4.24
CA PRO A 382 2.58 24.46 3.58
C PRO A 382 3.63 25.31 4.32
N VAL A 383 4.75 24.69 4.72
CA VAL A 383 5.89 25.37 5.35
C VAL A 383 7.15 25.22 4.49
N LYS A 384 8.06 26.20 4.56
CA LYS A 384 9.38 26.08 3.93
C LYS A 384 10.29 25.27 4.87
N SER A 385 10.81 24.16 4.39
CA SER A 385 11.82 23.33 5.08
C SER A 385 13.18 24.01 5.12
#